data_AF-A0A352CBK8-F1
#
_entry.id   AF-A0A352CBK8-F1
#
_cell.length_a   1.000
_cell.length_b   1.000
_cell.length_c   1.000
_cell.angle_alpha   90.00
_cell.angle_beta   90.00
_cell.angle_gamma   90.00
#
_symmetry.space_group_name_H-M   'P 1'
#
loop_
_entity.id
_entity.type
_entity.pdbx_description
1 polymer ?
#
loop_
_entity_poly.entity_id
_entity_poly.type
_entity_poly.pdbx_seq_one_letter_code
_entity_poly.pdbx_strand_id
1 'polypeptide(L)'
;MIGLFAADAEHGASAGFAFDATFFALVGLIIFFGIVIYLRLPSKIAALLDKRIDKVRDDLNQARLLREQAMELLAQAERRQRQAEAEAQAIVTNARQEAGRLLSEIRQGAEDQIARRAKMAEERIAREEAVVLANLRRVAADAASGGAEILLRDSLNAQRRVSLVDEAIADAATHLTI
;
A
#
# COMPACT_ATOMS: atom_id res chain seq x y z
N MET A 1 65.40 -14.18 -88.31
CA MET A 1 64.61 -14.89 -89.35
C MET A 1 63.16 -14.87 -88.87
N ILE A 2 62.36 -13.92 -89.37
CA ILE A 2 61.12 -14.17 -90.13
C ILE A 2 60.02 -14.68 -89.17
N GLY A 3 59.05 -13.88 -88.73
CA GLY A 3 58.13 -13.06 -89.54
C GLY A 3 56.82 -13.83 -89.69
N LEU A 4 55.70 -13.11 -89.85
CA LEU A 4 54.35 -13.64 -90.14
C LEU A 4 53.66 -14.28 -88.91
N PHE A 5 52.49 -13.86 -88.45
CA PHE A 5 51.30 -13.51 -89.23
C PHE A 5 50.50 -12.49 -88.43
N ALA A 6 50.33 -11.30 -89.00
CA ALA A 6 49.26 -10.40 -88.62
C ALA A 6 47.94 -11.13 -88.90
N ALA A 7 47.07 -11.25 -87.90
CA ALA A 7 45.71 -11.68 -88.12
C ALA A 7 44.95 -10.48 -88.70
N ASP A 8 44.91 -10.44 -90.03
CA ASP A 8 44.08 -9.53 -90.82
C ASP A 8 42.62 -9.62 -90.36
N ALA A 9 42.15 -8.53 -89.79
CA ALA A 9 40.72 -8.24 -89.66
C ALA A 9 40.32 -7.33 -90.83
N GLU A 10 40.44 -7.85 -92.05
CA GLU A 10 39.88 -7.23 -93.25
C GLU A 10 38.42 -7.69 -93.40
N HIS A 11 37.47 -6.87 -92.94
CA HIS A 11 36.06 -7.01 -93.33
C HIS A 11 35.89 -6.37 -94.70
N GLY A 12 36.06 -7.19 -95.74
CA GLY A 12 35.69 -6.84 -97.10
C GLY A 12 34.18 -6.67 -97.22
N ALA A 13 33.75 -5.42 -97.41
CA ALA A 13 32.41 -5.11 -97.88
C ALA A 13 32.21 -5.70 -99.29
N SER A 14 31.30 -6.66 -99.43
CA SER A 14 30.70 -7.01 -100.72
C SER A 14 29.18 -6.97 -100.61
N ALA A 15 28.60 -6.10 -101.44
CA ALA A 15 27.17 -6.00 -101.66
C ALA A 15 26.74 -7.17 -102.56
N GLY A 16 26.03 -8.13 -101.99
CA GLY A 16 25.42 -9.27 -102.66
C GLY A 16 24.96 -10.28 -101.60
N PHE A 17 23.77 -10.86 -101.76
CA PHE A 17 23.20 -11.84 -100.82
C PHE A 17 24.14 -13.06 -100.64
N ALA A 18 25.06 -12.98 -99.69
CA ALA A 18 25.96 -14.04 -99.29
C ALA A 18 25.83 -14.22 -97.77
N PHE A 19 25.54 -15.46 -97.36
CA PHE A 19 25.42 -15.85 -95.97
C PHE A 19 26.80 -15.79 -95.28
N ASP A 20 27.25 -14.59 -94.92
CA ASP A 20 28.54 -14.34 -94.27
C ASP A 20 28.53 -14.76 -92.79
N ALA A 21 29.71 -14.92 -92.20
CA ALA A 21 29.87 -15.28 -90.78
C ALA A 21 29.10 -14.33 -89.85
N THR A 22 29.00 -13.04 -90.22
CA THR A 22 28.22 -12.04 -89.48
C THR A 22 26.71 -12.32 -89.53
N PHE A 23 26.18 -12.89 -90.61
CA PHE A 23 24.77 -13.26 -90.72
C PHE A 23 24.43 -14.45 -89.80
N PHE A 24 25.23 -15.51 -89.82
CA PHE A 24 25.04 -16.65 -88.91
C PHE A 24 25.25 -16.24 -87.44
N ALA A 25 26.18 -15.33 -87.15
CA ALA A 25 26.36 -14.75 -85.82
C ALA A 25 25.12 -13.95 -85.37
N LEU A 26 24.52 -13.15 -86.26
CA LEU A 26 23.30 -12.40 -85.98
C LEU A 26 22.08 -13.31 -85.75
N VAL A 27 21.93 -14.37 -86.56
CA VAL A 27 20.87 -15.38 -86.36
C VAL A 27 21.06 -16.11 -85.03
N GLY A 28 22.29 -16.51 -84.69
CA GLY A 28 22.62 -17.10 -83.39
C GLY A 28 22.31 -16.17 -82.21
N LEU A 29 22.60 -14.86 -82.35
CA LEU A 29 22.28 -13.84 -81.36
C LEU A 29 20.76 -13.68 -81.16
N ILE A 30 19.99 -13.65 -82.25
CA ILE A 30 18.52 -13.55 -82.20
C ILE A 30 17.93 -14.80 -81.53
N ILE A 31 18.40 -16.00 -81.87
CA ILE A 31 17.95 -17.25 -81.24
C ILE A 31 18.32 -17.24 -79.75
N PHE A 32 19.52 -16.80 -79.38
CA PHE A 32 19.94 -16.68 -77.98
C PHE A 32 19.04 -15.72 -77.19
N PHE A 33 18.81 -14.50 -77.69
CA PHE A 33 17.89 -13.56 -77.05
C PHE A 33 16.45 -14.08 -77.02
N GLY A 34 16.01 -14.76 -78.09
CA GLY A 34 14.71 -15.43 -78.15
C GLY A 34 14.55 -16.47 -77.04
N ILE A 35 15.57 -17.31 -76.83
CA ILE A 35 15.61 -18.30 -75.74
C ILE A 35 15.64 -17.61 -74.37
N VAL A 36 16.46 -16.57 -74.17
CA VAL A 36 16.55 -15.83 -72.89
C VAL A 36 15.22 -15.15 -72.52
N ILE A 37 14.54 -14.56 -73.50
CA ILE A 37 13.23 -13.95 -73.33
C ILE A 37 12.16 -15.02 -73.10
N TYR A 38 12.20 -16.13 -73.84
CA TYR A 38 11.28 -17.25 -73.68
C TYR A 38 11.39 -17.90 -72.28
N LEU A 39 12.61 -18.10 -71.77
CA LEU A 39 12.85 -18.60 -70.42
C LEU A 39 12.57 -17.55 -69.32
N ARG A 40 12.16 -16.34 -69.70
CA ARG A 40 11.83 -15.22 -68.79
C ARG A 40 12.92 -14.92 -67.76
N LEU A 41 14.19 -15.14 -68.13
CA LEU A 41 15.33 -14.90 -67.27
C LEU A 41 15.40 -13.46 -66.70
N PRO A 42 15.17 -12.39 -67.50
CA PRO A 42 15.15 -11.03 -66.94
C PRO A 42 14.01 -10.81 -65.93
N SER A 43 12.85 -11.42 -66.15
CA SER A 43 11.71 -11.31 -65.22
C SER A 43 11.98 -12.03 -63.89
N LYS A 44 12.65 -13.18 -63.90
CA LYS A 44 13.05 -13.88 -62.67
C LYS A 44 14.05 -13.07 -61.83
N ILE A 45 15.02 -12.42 -62.47
CA ILE A 45 16.01 -11.58 -61.79
C ILE A 45 15.34 -10.33 -61.20
N ALA A 46 14.46 -9.68 -61.96
CA ALA A 46 13.67 -8.55 -61.46
C ALA A 46 12.81 -8.94 -60.25
N ALA A 47 12.08 -10.07 -60.33
CA ALA A 47 11.26 -10.56 -59.23
C ALA A 47 12.05 -10.92 -57.97
N LEU A 48 13.29 -11.39 -58.09
CA LEU A 48 14.17 -11.64 -56.93
C LEU A 48 14.65 -10.34 -56.29
N LEU A 49 14.93 -9.32 -57.10
CA LEU A 49 15.26 -7.98 -56.60
C LEU A 49 14.07 -7.35 -55.89
N ASP A 50 12.88 -7.41 -56.48
CA ASP A 50 11.64 -6.91 -55.88
C ASP A 50 11.37 -7.61 -54.54
N LYS A 51 11.49 -8.94 -54.47
CA LYS A 51 11.37 -9.69 -53.20
C LYS A 51 12.37 -9.23 -52.13
N ARG A 52 13.61 -8.91 -52.52
CA ARG A 52 14.61 -8.37 -51.59
C ARG A 52 14.24 -6.98 -51.11
N ILE A 53 13.77 -6.12 -52.01
CA ILE A 53 13.33 -4.77 -51.68
C ILE A 53 12.15 -4.83 -50.71
N ASP A 54 11.16 -5.67 -50.98
CA ASP A 54 9.99 -5.84 -50.11
C ASP A 54 10.37 -6.41 -48.76
N LYS A 55 11.27 -7.41 -48.71
CA LYS A 55 11.79 -7.91 -47.43
C LYS A 55 12.49 -6.82 -46.63
N VAL A 56 13.34 -6.00 -47.26
CA VAL A 56 14.03 -4.90 -46.58
C VAL A 56 13.04 -3.84 -46.09
N ARG A 57 12.00 -3.54 -46.88
CA ARG A 57 10.93 -2.63 -46.46
C ARG A 57 10.19 -3.18 -45.24
N ASP A 58 9.84 -4.46 -45.25
CA ASP A 58 9.17 -5.12 -44.14
C ASP A 58 10.04 -5.14 -42.88
N ASP A 59 11.32 -5.51 -43.00
CA ASP A 59 12.28 -5.49 -41.89
C ASP A 59 12.44 -4.08 -41.30
N LEU A 60 12.50 -3.04 -42.15
CA LEU A 60 12.56 -1.64 -41.71
C LEU A 60 11.25 -1.19 -41.03
N ASN A 61 10.10 -1.61 -41.54
CA ASN A 61 8.80 -1.31 -40.93
C ASN A 61 8.66 -1.99 -39.57
N GLN A 62 9.05 -3.26 -39.46
CA GLN A 62 9.07 -3.99 -38.19
C GLN A 62 10.03 -3.35 -37.19
N ALA A 63 11.23 -2.94 -37.62
CA ALA A 63 12.19 -2.24 -36.75
C ALA A 63 11.63 -0.90 -36.24
N ARG A 64 10.93 -0.14 -37.10
CA ARG A 64 10.22 1.09 -36.69
C ARG A 64 9.13 0.80 -35.67
N LEU A 65 8.29 -0.20 -35.94
CA LEU A 65 7.22 -0.60 -35.02
C LEU A 65 7.78 -1.06 -33.66
N LEU A 66 8.83 -1.86 -33.65
CA LEU A 66 9.50 -2.28 -32.41
C LEU A 66 10.06 -1.08 -31.64
N ARG A 67 10.65 -0.10 -32.35
CA ARG A 67 11.16 1.12 -31.73
C ARG A 67 10.03 1.95 -31.12
N GLU A 68 8.91 2.10 -31.83
CA GLU A 68 7.72 2.79 -31.30
C GLU A 68 7.16 2.09 -30.07
N GLN A 69 7.01 0.76 -30.11
CA GLN A 69 6.56 -0.02 -28.96
C GLN A 69 7.52 0.08 -27.77
N ALA A 70 8.84 0.07 -28.00
CA ALA A 70 9.83 0.24 -26.95
C ALA A 70 9.75 1.64 -26.32
N MET A 71 9.56 2.69 -27.14
CA MET A 71 9.36 4.05 -26.65
C MET A 71 8.07 4.19 -25.84
N GLU A 72 7.00 3.58 -26.30
CA GLU A 72 5.73 3.55 -25.58
C GLU A 72 5.88 2.83 -24.24
N LEU A 73 6.53 1.66 -24.23
CA LEU A 73 6.76 0.89 -23.02
C LEU A 73 7.63 1.66 -22.02
N LEU A 74 8.67 2.35 -22.49
CA LEU A 74 9.51 3.20 -21.65
C LEU A 74 8.69 4.35 -21.04
N ALA A 75 7.90 5.05 -21.85
CA ALA A 75 7.04 6.12 -21.37
C ALA A 75 6.00 5.61 -20.35
N GLN A 76 5.43 4.43 -20.58
CA GLN A 76 4.53 3.78 -19.63
C GLN A 76 5.25 3.41 -18.33
N ALA A 77 6.46 2.85 -18.40
CA ALA A 77 7.26 2.49 -17.24
C ALA A 77 7.64 3.72 -16.40
N GLU A 78 8.09 4.81 -17.03
CA GLU A 78 8.38 6.07 -16.33
C GLU A 78 7.14 6.70 -15.70
N ARG A 79 5.98 6.61 -16.35
CA ARG A 79 4.70 7.06 -15.76
C ARG A 79 4.33 6.20 -14.56
N ARG A 80 4.41 4.88 -14.68
CA ARG A 80 4.14 3.95 -13.58
C ARG A 80 5.10 4.15 -12.41
N GLN A 81 6.38 4.40 -12.67
CA GLN A 81 7.35 4.70 -11.63
C GLN A 81 6.99 5.98 -10.87
N ARG A 82 6.70 7.08 -11.59
CA ARG A 82 6.28 8.34 -10.97
C ARG A 82 4.99 8.20 -10.17
N GLN A 83 4.02 7.45 -10.70
CA GLN A 83 2.77 7.14 -9.99
C GLN A 83 3.03 6.33 -8.72
N ALA A 84 3.84 5.28 -8.80
CA ALA A 84 4.19 4.46 -7.65
C ALA A 84 4.93 5.26 -6.56
N GLU A 85 5.85 6.14 -6.95
CA GLU A 85 6.54 7.04 -6.02
C GLU A 85 5.57 8.01 -5.35
N ALA A 86 4.65 8.61 -6.11
CA ALA A 86 3.62 9.51 -5.56
C ALA A 86 2.64 8.78 -4.65
N GLU A 87 2.19 7.58 -5.02
CA GLU A 87 1.33 6.71 -4.20
C GLU A 87 2.04 6.31 -2.90
N ALA A 88 3.31 5.91 -2.97
CA ALA A 88 4.09 5.58 -1.78
C ALA A 88 4.22 6.79 -0.83
N GLN A 89 4.50 7.98 -1.36
CA GLN A 89 4.54 9.21 -0.56
C GLN A 89 3.18 9.53 0.06
N ALA A 90 2.09 9.35 -0.69
CA ALA A 90 0.73 9.54 -0.20
C ALA A 90 0.39 8.54 0.92
N ILE A 91 0.75 7.27 0.77
CA ILE A 91 0.57 6.24 1.80
C ILE A 91 1.30 6.62 3.07
N VAL A 92 2.59 7.00 2.98
CA VAL A 92 3.38 7.40 4.15
C VAL A 92 2.80 8.64 4.82
N THR A 93 2.34 9.61 4.04
CA THR A 93 1.75 10.85 4.57
C THR A 93 0.44 10.56 5.29
N ASN A 94 -0.45 9.79 4.67
CA ASN A 94 -1.73 9.39 5.26
C ASN A 94 -1.52 8.55 6.53
N ALA A 95 -0.57 7.61 6.51
CA ALA A 95 -0.24 6.79 7.68
C ALA A 95 0.28 7.66 8.85
N ARG A 96 1.09 8.69 8.59
CA ARG A 96 1.57 9.61 9.61
C ARG A 96 0.45 10.49 10.17
N GLN A 97 -0.43 10.99 9.32
CA GLN A 97 -1.60 11.77 9.76
C GLN A 97 -2.53 10.93 10.62
N GLU A 98 -2.83 9.72 10.18
CA GLU A 98 -3.71 8.80 10.92
C GLU A 98 -3.07 8.34 12.24
N ALA A 99 -1.77 8.05 12.25
CA ALA A 99 -1.05 7.75 13.48
C ALA A 99 -1.07 8.94 14.46
N GLY A 100 -0.94 10.18 13.96
CA GLY A 100 -1.04 11.39 14.77
C GLY A 100 -2.43 11.57 15.39
N ARG A 101 -3.48 11.38 14.58
CA ARG A 101 -4.88 11.44 15.02
C ARG A 101 -5.16 10.38 16.09
N LEU A 102 -4.79 9.13 15.82
CA LEU A 102 -4.97 8.02 16.75
C LEU A 102 -4.19 8.23 18.06
N LEU A 103 -2.97 8.77 18.00
CA LEU A 103 -2.20 9.09 19.20
C LEU A 103 -2.87 10.18 20.04
N SER A 104 -3.46 11.19 19.39
CA SER A 104 -4.24 12.22 20.09
C SER A 104 -5.47 11.62 20.78
N GLU A 105 -6.21 10.76 20.09
CA GLU A 105 -7.39 10.07 20.65
C GLU A 105 -7.02 9.14 21.81
N ILE A 106 -5.94 8.38 21.68
CA ILE A 106 -5.43 7.53 22.76
C ILE A 106 -5.02 8.36 23.97
N ARG A 107 -4.35 9.50 23.76
CA ARG A 107 -3.95 10.40 24.85
C ARG A 107 -5.17 10.97 25.58
N GLN A 108 -6.14 11.51 24.84
CA GLN A 108 -7.38 12.01 25.43
C GLN A 108 -8.13 10.91 26.19
N GLY A 109 -8.26 9.72 25.59
CA GLY A 109 -8.89 8.58 26.26
C GLY A 109 -8.13 8.11 27.51
N ALA A 110 -6.81 8.20 27.52
CA ALA A 110 -5.98 7.87 28.68
C ALA A 110 -6.13 8.90 29.81
N GLU A 111 -6.11 10.19 29.48
CA GLU A 111 -6.35 11.29 30.43
C GLU A 111 -7.73 11.15 31.08
N ASP A 112 -8.76 10.90 30.27
CA ASP A 112 -10.12 10.63 30.72
C ASP A 112 -10.21 9.42 31.65
N GLN A 113 -9.50 8.33 31.34
CA GLN A 113 -9.44 7.16 32.21
C GLN A 113 -8.74 7.45 33.53
N ILE A 114 -7.64 8.22 33.51
CA ILE A 114 -6.92 8.63 34.71
C ILE A 114 -7.84 9.50 35.58
N ALA A 115 -8.51 10.50 35.01
CA ALA A 115 -9.43 11.37 35.72
C ALA A 115 -10.59 10.59 36.37
N ARG A 116 -11.19 9.64 35.64
CA ARG A 116 -12.22 8.75 36.21
C ARG A 116 -11.69 7.89 37.36
N ARG A 117 -10.48 7.35 37.23
CA ARG A 117 -9.85 6.53 38.29
C ARG A 117 -9.52 7.37 39.52
N ALA A 118 -9.02 8.59 39.34
CA ALA A 118 -8.77 9.53 40.43
C ALA A 118 -10.06 9.83 41.19
N LYS A 119 -11.13 10.19 40.47
CA LYS A 119 -12.44 10.44 41.09
C LYS A 119 -12.98 9.21 41.85
N MET A 120 -12.88 8.01 41.27
CA MET A 120 -13.29 6.78 41.96
C MET A 120 -12.47 6.51 43.23
N ALA A 121 -11.17 6.85 43.22
CA ALA A 121 -10.30 6.72 44.40
C ALA A 121 -10.69 7.74 45.47
N GLU A 122 -10.91 9.01 45.11
CA GLU A 122 -11.40 10.05 46.02
C GLU A 122 -12.74 9.66 46.66
N GLU A 123 -13.70 9.18 45.86
CA GLU A 123 -14.98 8.71 46.37
C GLU A 123 -14.84 7.48 47.29
N ARG A 124 -13.87 6.59 47.04
CA ARG A 124 -13.56 5.46 47.95
C ARG A 124 -13.00 5.97 49.28
N ILE A 125 -12.03 6.87 49.23
CA ILE A 125 -11.43 7.48 50.43
C ILE A 125 -12.51 8.17 51.25
N ALA A 126 -13.36 9.01 50.64
CA ALA A 126 -14.43 9.71 51.34
C ALA A 126 -15.44 8.76 52.00
N ARG A 127 -15.77 7.64 51.33
CA ARG A 127 -16.64 6.60 51.92
C ARG A 127 -15.96 5.90 53.10
N GLU A 128 -14.69 5.55 52.96
CA GLU A 128 -13.92 4.90 54.03
C GLU A 128 -13.74 5.84 55.23
N GLU A 129 -13.47 7.12 55.01
CA GLU A 129 -13.42 8.14 56.07
C GLU A 129 -14.74 8.24 56.82
N ALA A 130 -15.88 8.26 56.13
CA ALA A 130 -17.19 8.30 56.76
C ALA A 130 -17.43 7.05 57.64
N VAL A 131 -17.02 5.87 57.17
CA VAL A 131 -17.10 4.61 57.94
C VAL A 131 -16.18 4.66 59.16
N VAL A 132 -14.94 5.13 59.02
CA VAL A 132 -13.98 5.26 60.13
C VAL A 132 -14.48 6.25 61.18
N LEU A 133 -15.01 7.41 60.76
CA LEU A 133 -15.62 8.38 61.68
C LEU A 133 -16.81 7.80 62.45
N ALA A 134 -17.68 7.05 61.77
CA ALA A 134 -18.81 6.38 62.42
C ALA A 134 -18.33 5.33 63.45
N ASN A 135 -17.31 4.55 63.10
CA ASN A 135 -16.70 3.58 64.02
C ASN A 135 -16.06 4.27 65.24
N LEU A 136 -15.34 5.38 65.04
CA LEU A 136 -14.71 6.14 66.12
C LEU A 136 -15.76 6.70 67.09
N ARG A 137 -16.87 7.25 66.56
CA ARG A 137 -18.00 7.69 67.38
C ARG A 137 -18.61 6.56 68.20
N ARG A 138 -18.76 5.37 67.60
CA ARG A 138 -19.26 4.19 68.31
C ARG A 138 -18.32 3.78 69.44
N VAL A 139 -17.02 3.67 69.16
CA VAL A 139 -16.01 3.32 70.19
C VAL A 139 -15.99 4.35 71.33
N ALA A 140 -16.09 5.65 71.01
CA ALA A 140 -16.18 6.70 72.02
C ALA A 140 -17.47 6.59 72.86
N ALA A 141 -18.61 6.31 72.24
CA ALA A 141 -19.87 6.08 72.93
C ALA A 141 -19.82 4.84 73.82
N ASP A 142 -19.25 3.74 73.34
CA ASP A 142 -19.06 2.50 74.11
C ASP A 142 -18.14 2.74 75.31
N ALA A 143 -17.03 3.47 75.13
CA ALA A 143 -16.12 3.83 76.22
C ALA A 143 -16.76 4.75 77.27
N ALA A 144 -17.53 5.76 76.83
CA ALA A 144 -18.27 6.63 77.72
C ALA A 144 -19.35 5.88 78.51
N SER A 145 -20.07 4.97 77.84
CA SER A 145 -21.09 4.11 78.46
C SER A 145 -20.48 3.17 79.50
N GLY A 146 -19.36 2.53 79.18
CA GLY A 146 -18.64 1.67 80.12
C GLY A 146 -18.08 2.44 81.31
N GLY A 147 -17.55 3.65 81.09
CA GLY A 147 -17.13 4.54 82.19
C GLY A 147 -18.30 4.97 83.09
N ALA A 148 -19.45 5.29 82.50
CA ALA A 148 -20.67 5.58 83.24
C ALA A 148 -21.16 4.38 84.05
N GLU A 149 -21.11 3.16 83.50
CA GLU A 149 -21.46 1.93 84.22
C GLU A 149 -20.58 1.72 85.47
N ILE A 150 -19.27 1.94 85.34
CA ILE A 150 -18.32 1.84 86.47
C ILE A 150 -18.66 2.87 87.55
N LEU A 151 -18.82 4.15 87.18
CA LEU A 151 -19.18 5.21 88.13
C LEU A 151 -20.55 4.97 88.78
N LEU A 152 -21.52 4.43 88.05
CA LEU A 152 -22.82 4.07 88.59
C LEU A 152 -22.69 2.93 89.61
N ARG A 153 -21.91 1.89 89.31
CA ARG A 153 -21.63 0.79 90.25
C ARG A 153 -20.97 1.27 91.53
N ASP A 154 -19.97 2.14 91.42
CA ASP A 154 -19.25 2.69 92.58
C ASP A 154 -20.14 3.63 93.43
N SER A 155 -21.07 4.34 92.80
CA SER A 155 -21.99 5.27 93.48
C SER A 155 -23.26 4.61 94.03
N LEU A 156 -23.60 3.39 93.61
CA LEU A 156 -24.76 2.62 94.08
C LEU A 156 -24.52 1.98 95.45
N ASN A 157 -24.63 2.78 96.50
CA ASN A 157 -24.74 2.30 97.89
C ASN A 157 -26.15 1.78 98.22
N ALA A 158 -26.29 0.97 99.27
CA ALA A 158 -27.56 0.31 99.63
C ALA A 158 -28.73 1.29 99.80
N GLN A 159 -28.47 2.48 100.36
CA GLN A 159 -29.46 3.55 100.51
C GLN A 159 -29.98 4.09 99.17
N ARG A 160 -29.09 4.37 98.19
CA ARG A 160 -29.48 4.88 96.86
C ARG A 160 -30.27 3.86 96.05
N ARG A 161 -30.01 2.57 96.24
CA ARG A 161 -30.80 1.52 95.57
C ARG A 161 -32.25 1.51 96.02
N VAL A 162 -32.51 1.70 97.31
CA VAL A 162 -33.87 1.76 97.85
C VAL A 162 -34.60 3.02 97.36
N SER A 163 -33.95 4.19 97.39
CA SER A 163 -34.58 5.43 96.90
C SER A 163 -34.91 5.38 95.40
N LEU A 164 -34.06 4.77 94.57
CA LEU A 164 -34.32 4.60 93.14
C LEU A 164 -35.50 3.66 92.86
N VAL A 165 -35.71 2.65 93.71
CA VAL A 165 -36.87 1.75 93.61
C VAL A 165 -38.15 2.50 93.97
N ASP A 166 -38.15 3.28 95.05
CA ASP A 166 -39.31 4.09 95.43
C ASP A 166 -39.65 5.16 94.38
N GLU A 167 -38.63 5.79 93.78
CA GLU A 167 -38.79 6.80 92.73
C GLU A 167 -39.29 6.18 91.40
N ALA A 168 -38.82 4.99 91.02
CA ALA A 168 -39.34 4.24 89.86
C ALA A 168 -40.79 3.77 90.06
N ILE A 169 -41.16 3.38 91.28
CA ILE A 169 -42.55 3.05 91.63
C ILE A 169 -43.44 4.31 91.52
N ALA A 170 -42.95 5.46 91.97
CA ALA A 170 -43.67 6.73 91.85
C ALA A 170 -43.82 7.20 90.39
N ASP A 171 -42.79 7.08 89.57
CA ASP A 171 -42.82 7.44 88.14
C ASP A 171 -43.77 6.53 87.34
N ALA A 172 -43.70 5.21 87.58
CA ALA A 172 -44.63 4.25 86.99
C ALA A 172 -46.08 4.52 87.42
N ALA A 173 -46.32 4.88 88.68
CA ALA A 173 -47.64 5.28 89.17
C ALA A 173 -48.15 6.56 88.48
N THR A 174 -47.27 7.52 88.19
CA THR A 174 -47.61 8.79 87.55
C THR A 174 -47.98 8.60 86.06
N HIS A 175 -47.26 7.73 85.35
CA HIS A 175 -47.55 7.39 83.95
C HIS A 175 -48.74 6.42 83.75
N LEU A 176 -49.21 5.76 84.82
CA LEU A 176 -50.44 4.94 84.82
C LEU A 176 -51.71 5.76 85.14
N THR A 177 -51.56 7.04 85.52
CA THR A 177 -52.68 7.95 85.84
C THR A 177 -53.02 8.96 84.74
N ILE A 178 -52.55 8.73 83.50
CA ILE A 178 -53.01 9.40 82.27
C ILE A 178 -53.63 8.34 81.37
#